data_AF-A0A2G6KY72-F1
#
_entry.id   AF-A0A2G6KY72-F1
#
_cell.length_a   1.000
_cell.length_b   1.000
_cell.length_c   1.000
_cell.angle_alpha   90.00
_cell.angle_beta   90.00
_cell.angle_gamma   90.00
#
_symmetry.space_group_name_H-M   'P 1'
#
loop_
_entity.id
_entity.type
_entity.pdbx_description
1 polymer ?
#
loop_
_entity_poly.entity_id
_entity_poly.type
_entity_poly.pdbx_seq_one_letter_code
_entity_poly.pdbx_strand_id
1 'polypeptide(L)'
;EFDYGSHPKKLNLGAGLDKKEGFVNVDLNDCHDPDLVCDVSMLKPLPDEYYDYILAQDILEHLPKPKCQNTLLEWNRVLCIGGKLEIQVPNIMGIFRLLQKPENRAIENQEILLGNLFGTQNYVGDFHYIGFTEELLVHYLKEAGYEIESISVKDGWLFHVVAKKVTSKRCEPMYYQENDEEFIKMAFETVLQRNADPEGLEFYQGILQSGIPRESVVNALKASDEFRQIQGKI
;
A
#
# COMPACT_ATOMS: atom_id res chain seq x y z
N GLU A 1 23.77 0.26 6.61
CA GLU A 1 22.58 -0.60 6.60
C GLU A 1 21.87 -0.44 7.93
N PHE A 2 20.54 -0.55 7.96
CA PHE A 2 19.76 -0.46 9.19
C PHE A 2 19.96 -1.72 10.03
N ASP A 3 20.40 -1.58 11.28
CA ASP A 3 20.63 -2.71 12.19
C ASP A 3 19.31 -3.16 12.85
N TYR A 4 18.50 -3.89 12.09
CA TYR A 4 17.21 -4.39 12.58
C TYR A 4 17.33 -5.34 13.79
N GLY A 5 18.51 -5.91 14.04
CA GLY A 5 18.75 -6.86 15.14
C GLY A 5 18.78 -6.20 16.52
N SER A 6 19.12 -4.91 16.59
CA SER A 6 19.14 -4.12 17.83
C SER A 6 17.81 -3.41 18.14
N HIS A 7 16.80 -3.59 17.29
CA HIS A 7 15.53 -2.90 17.37
C HIS A 7 14.35 -3.83 17.73
N PRO A 8 13.21 -3.27 18.22
CA PRO A 8 12.02 -4.06 18.49
C PRO A 8 11.48 -4.79 17.25
N LYS A 9 10.84 -5.94 17.47
CA LYS A 9 10.19 -6.74 16.41
C LYS A 9 8.79 -6.24 16.03
N LYS A 10 8.55 -4.94 16.14
CA LYS A 10 7.28 -4.30 15.78
C LYS A 10 7.56 -3.09 14.90
N LEU A 11 6.78 -2.91 13.84
CA LEU A 11 6.90 -1.77 12.92
C LEU A 11 5.72 -0.82 13.12
N ASN A 12 5.99 0.48 13.17
CA ASN A 12 5.00 1.54 13.04
C ASN A 12 5.25 2.21 11.69
N LEU A 13 4.40 1.94 10.70
CA LEU A 13 4.59 2.35 9.31
C LEU A 13 3.84 3.64 9.03
N GLY A 14 4.53 4.64 8.46
CA GLY A 14 3.98 5.98 8.27
C GLY A 14 3.88 6.71 9.61
N ALA A 15 4.92 6.60 10.44
CA ALA A 15 4.88 7.04 11.82
C ALA A 15 4.57 8.55 11.97
N GLY A 16 4.96 9.37 10.99
CA GLY A 16 4.86 10.82 11.10
C GLY A 16 5.44 11.33 12.41
N LEU A 17 4.70 12.23 13.07
CA LEU A 17 5.03 12.70 14.41
C LEU A 17 4.52 11.79 15.54
N ASP A 18 3.74 10.75 15.23
CA ASP A 18 3.12 9.83 16.19
C ASP A 18 3.98 8.57 16.40
N LYS A 19 5.21 8.78 16.90
CA LYS A 19 6.14 7.69 17.22
C LYS A 19 5.60 6.82 18.36
N LYS A 20 5.73 5.49 18.21
CA LYS A 20 5.34 4.50 19.22
C LYS A 20 6.56 3.92 19.91
N GLU A 21 6.57 3.99 21.24
CA GLU A 21 7.58 3.33 22.06
C GLU A 21 7.49 1.80 21.89
N GLY A 22 8.62 1.12 21.75
CA GLY A 22 8.68 -0.32 21.53
C GLY A 22 8.38 -0.77 20.10
N PHE A 23 8.40 0.17 19.15
CA PHE A 23 8.31 -0.06 17.71
C PHE A 23 9.53 0.54 17.00
N VAL A 24 9.88 0.00 15.83
CA VAL A 24 10.64 0.72 14.82
C VAL A 24 9.68 1.64 14.09
N ASN A 25 9.90 2.94 14.20
CA ASN A 25 9.11 3.96 13.52
C ASN A 25 9.69 4.18 12.13
N VAL A 26 8.90 3.89 11.11
CA VAL A 26 9.28 3.99 9.70
C VAL A 26 8.49 5.13 9.05
N ASP A 27 9.18 6.05 8.40
CA ASP A 27 8.54 7.14 7.65
C ASP A 27 9.35 7.47 6.39
N LEU A 28 8.70 8.03 5.37
CA LEU A 28 9.40 8.48 4.17
C LEU A 28 10.13 9.81 4.40
N ASN A 29 9.64 10.64 5.34
CA ASN A 29 10.15 11.98 5.56
C ASN A 29 11.09 12.02 6.77
N ASP A 30 12.37 12.28 6.49
CA ASP A 30 13.43 12.41 7.50
C ASP A 30 13.16 13.53 8.53
N CYS A 31 12.37 14.54 8.17
CA CYS A 31 11.99 15.63 9.09
C CYS A 31 11.15 15.17 10.29
N HIS A 32 10.56 13.97 10.24
CA HIS A 32 9.84 13.37 11.35
C HIS A 32 10.77 12.64 12.35
N ASP A 33 12.08 12.57 12.07
CA ASP A 33 13.07 11.87 12.89
C ASP A 33 12.64 10.40 13.18
N PRO A 34 12.36 9.58 12.14
CA PRO A 34 12.02 8.17 12.31
C PRO A 34 13.25 7.32 12.63
N ASP A 35 13.05 6.13 13.19
CA ASP A 35 14.13 5.15 13.39
C ASP A 35 14.67 4.66 12.04
N LEU A 36 13.80 4.59 11.02
CA LEU A 36 14.14 4.23 9.65
C LEU A 36 13.43 5.14 8.64
N VAL A 37 14.21 5.87 7.85
CA VAL A 37 13.70 6.61 6.68
C VAL A 37 13.53 5.64 5.51
N CYS A 38 12.30 5.31 5.14
CA CYS A 38 12.00 4.34 4.09
C CYS A 38 10.59 4.48 3.49
N ASP A 39 10.44 4.17 2.20
CA ASP A 39 9.12 4.00 1.57
C ASP A 39 8.46 2.72 2.10
N VAL A 40 7.33 2.87 2.79
CA VAL A 40 6.59 1.75 3.39
C VAL A 40 6.03 0.75 2.38
N SER A 41 5.97 1.12 1.10
CA SER A 41 5.60 0.20 0.00
C SER A 41 6.76 -0.64 -0.53
N MET A 42 7.99 -0.36 -0.09
CA MET A 42 9.20 -1.08 -0.49
C MET A 42 10.23 -1.09 0.65
N LEU A 43 10.05 -2.00 1.60
CA LEU A 43 10.82 -2.11 2.84
C LEU A 43 12.15 -2.87 2.63
N LYS A 44 12.88 -2.58 1.55
CA LYS A 44 14.14 -3.26 1.17
C LYS A 44 15.19 -3.37 2.29
N PRO A 45 15.36 -2.38 3.20
CA PRO A 45 16.29 -2.50 4.32
C PRO A 45 15.91 -3.55 5.36
N LEU A 46 14.66 -4.02 5.35
CA LEU A 46 14.11 -4.93 6.37
C LEU A 46 14.13 -6.38 5.88
N PRO A 47 14.50 -7.35 6.75
CA PRO A 47 14.56 -8.76 6.40
C PRO A 47 13.18 -9.38 6.16
N ASP A 48 13.16 -10.47 5.39
CA ASP A 48 11.98 -11.34 5.24
C ASP A 48 11.66 -12.03 6.59
N GLU A 49 10.36 -12.19 6.88
CA GLU A 49 9.80 -13.03 7.95
C GLU A 49 10.36 -12.81 9.36
N TYR A 50 10.65 -11.57 9.72
CA TYR A 50 11.34 -11.24 10.97
C TYR A 50 10.44 -10.60 12.04
N TYR A 51 9.51 -9.74 11.61
CA TYR A 51 8.72 -8.90 12.50
C TYR A 51 7.46 -9.61 12.99
N ASP A 52 7.09 -9.39 14.26
CA ASP A 52 5.92 -10.01 14.89
C ASP A 52 4.65 -9.16 14.73
N TYR A 53 4.83 -7.85 14.49
CA TYR A 53 3.73 -6.89 14.44
C TYR A 53 3.99 -5.75 13.45
N ILE A 54 2.97 -5.35 12.71
CA ILE A 54 2.92 -4.10 11.96
C ILE A 54 1.70 -3.31 12.43
N LEU A 55 1.94 -2.05 12.77
CA LEU A 55 0.93 -1.01 12.93
C LEU A 55 1.00 -0.09 11.71
N ALA A 56 -0.11 0.07 11.01
CA ALA A 56 -0.25 0.92 9.84
C ALA A 56 -1.52 1.77 10.00
N GLN A 57 -1.37 2.94 10.59
CA GLN A 57 -2.48 3.85 10.87
C GLN A 57 -2.50 4.98 9.84
N ASP A 58 -3.62 5.14 9.14
CA ASP A 58 -3.86 6.25 8.21
C ASP A 58 -2.71 6.45 7.20
N ILE A 59 -2.25 5.35 6.59
CA ILE A 59 -1.09 5.34 5.68
C ILE A 59 -1.36 4.63 4.35
N LEU A 60 -2.22 3.61 4.32
CA LEU A 60 -2.45 2.81 3.11
C LEU A 60 -3.23 3.61 2.05
N GLU A 61 -4.11 4.50 2.49
CA GLU A 61 -4.89 5.42 1.66
C GLU A 61 -4.04 6.52 1.01
N HIS A 62 -2.87 6.83 1.59
CA HIS A 62 -1.91 7.78 1.03
C HIS A 62 -1.08 7.18 -0.11
N LEU A 63 -1.19 5.86 -0.34
CA LEU A 63 -0.53 5.19 -1.44
C LEU A 63 -1.46 5.18 -2.67
N PRO A 64 -0.94 5.44 -3.89
CA PRO A 64 -1.72 5.31 -5.11
C PRO A 64 -2.40 3.93 -5.18
N LYS A 65 -3.69 3.90 -5.53
CA LYS A 65 -4.50 2.67 -5.59
C LYS A 65 -3.77 1.45 -6.23
N PRO A 66 -3.04 1.59 -7.36
CA PRO A 66 -2.32 0.45 -7.94
C PRO A 66 -1.26 -0.17 -7.01
N LYS A 67 -0.66 0.60 -6.09
CA LYS A 67 0.38 0.15 -5.15
C LYS A 67 -0.19 -0.59 -3.94
N CYS A 68 -1.47 -0.41 -3.57
CA CYS A 68 -1.98 -0.91 -2.29
C CYS A 68 -1.81 -2.43 -2.13
N GLN A 69 -2.12 -3.22 -3.17
CA GLN A 69 -1.98 -4.68 -3.12
C GLN A 69 -0.52 -5.10 -2.92
N ASN A 70 0.41 -4.50 -3.66
CA ASN A 70 1.85 -4.78 -3.56
C ASN A 70 2.41 -4.35 -2.20
N THR A 71 1.91 -3.24 -1.66
CA THR A 71 2.32 -2.76 -0.34
C THR A 71 1.91 -3.77 0.75
N LEU A 72 0.70 -4.33 0.68
CA LEU A 72 0.27 -5.38 1.60
C LEU A 72 1.09 -6.68 1.45
N LEU A 73 1.52 -7.02 0.23
CA LEU A 73 2.44 -8.13 -0.02
C LEU A 73 3.84 -7.85 0.56
N GLU A 74 4.31 -6.61 0.50
CA GLU A 74 5.59 -6.21 1.09
C GLU A 74 5.54 -6.23 2.61
N TRP A 75 4.42 -5.82 3.21
CA TRP A 75 4.17 -5.98 4.64
C TRP A 75 4.09 -7.46 5.03
N ASN A 76 3.57 -8.31 4.15
CA ASN A 76 3.55 -9.76 4.37
C ASN A 76 4.96 -10.31 4.35
N ARG A 77 5.80 -9.88 3.40
CA ARG A 77 7.20 -10.32 3.29
C ARG A 77 7.95 -10.13 4.60
N VAL A 78 7.85 -8.97 5.24
CA VAL A 78 8.62 -8.66 6.46
C VAL A 78 8.04 -9.29 7.75
N LEU A 79 6.74 -9.61 7.78
CA LEU A 79 6.10 -10.27 8.91
C LEU A 79 6.45 -11.76 8.98
N CYS A 80 6.69 -12.29 10.18
CA CYS A 80 6.77 -13.72 10.41
C CYS A 80 5.39 -14.40 10.19
N ILE A 81 5.37 -15.69 9.86
CA ILE A 81 4.11 -16.45 9.84
C ILE A 81 3.48 -16.40 11.23
N GLY A 82 2.21 -16.01 11.29
CA GLY A 82 1.47 -15.80 12.52
C GLY A 82 1.63 -14.40 13.14
N GLY A 83 2.51 -13.56 12.59
CA GLY A 83 2.62 -12.14 12.93
C GLY A 83 1.34 -11.37 12.57
N LYS A 84 1.14 -10.22 13.24
CA LYS A 84 -0.09 -9.44 13.12
C LYS A 84 0.12 -8.15 12.34
N LEU A 85 -0.90 -7.79 11.56
CA LEU A 85 -1.03 -6.54 10.85
C LEU A 85 -2.27 -5.82 11.39
N GLU A 86 -2.07 -4.66 11.99
CA GLU A 86 -3.13 -3.75 12.44
C GLU A 86 -3.20 -2.56 11.47
N ILE A 87 -4.36 -2.37 10.84
CA ILE A 87 -4.59 -1.32 9.84
C ILE A 87 -5.74 -0.42 10.28
N GLN A 88 -5.55 0.88 10.08
CA GLN A 88 -6.61 1.88 10.14
C GLN A 88 -6.72 2.59 8.78
N VAL A 89 -7.91 2.61 8.17
CA VAL A 89 -8.17 3.22 6.84
C VAL A 89 -9.60 3.77 6.72
N PRO A 90 -9.87 4.75 5.84
CA PRO A 90 -11.19 5.32 5.64
C PRO A 90 -12.21 4.29 5.10
N ASN A 91 -13.34 4.18 5.80
CA ASN A 91 -14.54 3.45 5.37
C ASN A 91 -15.46 4.38 4.56
N ILE A 92 -15.40 4.27 3.23
CA ILE A 92 -16.17 5.13 2.34
C ILE A 92 -17.69 5.01 2.57
N MET A 93 -18.17 3.81 2.89
CA MET A 93 -19.60 3.58 3.20
C MET A 93 -19.99 4.23 4.52
N GLY A 94 -19.07 4.29 5.49
CA GLY A 94 -19.24 5.01 6.75
C GLY A 94 -19.37 6.51 6.53
N ILE A 95 -18.45 7.11 5.76
CA ILE A 95 -18.52 8.52 5.38
C ILE A 95 -19.84 8.83 4.68
N PHE A 96 -20.27 8.04 3.69
CA PHE A 96 -21.55 8.28 3.00
C PHE A 96 -22.75 8.21 3.94
N ARG A 97 -22.76 7.32 4.93
CA ARG A 97 -23.82 7.30 5.95
C ARG A 97 -23.79 8.55 6.82
N LEU A 98 -22.61 9.02 7.22
CA LEU A 98 -22.47 10.24 8.02
C LEU A 98 -22.89 11.50 7.25
N LEU A 99 -22.53 11.62 5.98
CA LEU A 99 -22.90 12.77 5.13
C LEU A 99 -24.42 12.94 5.00
N GLN A 100 -25.19 11.85 5.09
CA GLN A 100 -26.66 11.87 4.99
C GLN A 100 -27.37 12.29 6.28
N LYS A 101 -26.68 12.31 7.42
CA LYS A 101 -27.29 12.61 8.72
C LYS A 101 -27.68 14.08 8.83
N PRO A 102 -28.89 14.41 9.33
CA PRO A 102 -29.34 15.80 9.47
C PRO A 102 -28.37 16.71 10.22
N GLU A 103 -27.75 16.21 11.29
CA GLU A 103 -26.76 16.93 12.11
C GLU A 103 -25.47 17.28 11.34
N ASN A 104 -25.17 16.57 10.25
CA ASN A 104 -23.97 16.79 9.44
C ASN A 104 -24.25 17.65 8.21
N ARG A 105 -25.45 18.22 8.04
CA ARG A 105 -25.79 19.03 6.84
C ARG A 105 -25.12 20.39 6.78
N ALA A 106 -24.60 20.90 7.91
CA ALA A 106 -23.80 22.12 7.94
C ALA A 106 -22.57 21.97 7.02
N ILE A 107 -22.19 23.03 6.32
CA ILE A 107 -21.11 22.98 5.32
C ILE A 107 -19.79 22.57 5.98
N GLU A 108 -19.52 23.08 7.17
CA GLU A 108 -18.31 22.77 7.93
C GLU A 108 -18.21 21.27 8.25
N ASN A 109 -19.34 20.62 8.57
CA ASN A 109 -19.38 19.18 8.81
C ASN A 109 -19.19 18.37 7.52
N GLN A 110 -19.72 18.87 6.39
CA GLN A 110 -19.50 18.24 5.08
C GLN A 110 -18.04 18.33 4.66
N GLU A 111 -17.40 19.49 4.83
CA GLU A 111 -15.96 19.69 4.55
C GLU A 111 -15.09 18.79 5.41
N ILE A 112 -15.38 18.65 6.71
CA ILE A 112 -14.67 17.72 7.60
C ILE A 112 -14.81 16.26 7.11
N LEU A 113 -16.04 15.82 6.79
CA LEU A 113 -16.27 14.44 6.36
C LEU A 113 -15.63 14.13 4.99
N LEU A 114 -15.60 15.10 4.08
CA LEU A 114 -14.91 14.93 2.80
C LEU A 114 -13.39 15.01 2.97
N GLY A 115 -12.89 15.85 3.88
CA GLY A 115 -11.48 15.88 4.28
C GLY A 115 -11.02 14.56 4.88
N ASN A 116 -11.84 13.92 5.74
CA ASN A 116 -11.56 12.58 6.26
C ASN A 116 -11.45 11.51 5.17
N LEU A 117 -12.11 11.71 4.02
CA LEU A 117 -12.08 10.76 2.91
C LEU A 117 -10.93 11.03 1.92
N PHE A 118 -10.67 12.30 1.60
CA PHE A 118 -9.72 12.70 0.56
C PHE A 118 -8.41 13.29 1.08
N GLY A 119 -8.24 13.30 2.41
CA GLY A 119 -7.17 14.03 3.10
C GLY A 119 -7.48 15.53 3.21
N THR A 120 -6.73 16.25 4.05
CA THR A 120 -6.92 17.70 4.18
C THR A 120 -6.25 18.47 3.03
N GLN A 121 -5.32 17.83 2.32
CA GLN A 121 -4.59 18.34 1.16
C GLN A 121 -3.78 19.61 1.46
N ASN A 122 -3.43 19.83 2.72
CA ASN A 122 -2.71 21.03 3.15
C ASN A 122 -1.22 20.99 2.82
N TYR A 123 -0.67 19.80 2.54
CA TYR A 123 0.72 19.61 2.18
C TYR A 123 0.91 18.35 1.31
N VAL A 124 2.08 18.25 0.68
CA VAL A 124 2.45 17.08 -0.14
C VAL A 124 2.48 15.83 0.75
N GLY A 125 1.77 14.79 0.34
CA GLY A 125 1.63 13.54 1.09
C GLY A 125 0.31 13.43 1.86
N ASP A 126 -0.42 14.53 2.08
CA ASP A 126 -1.71 14.56 2.79
C ASP A 126 -2.93 14.23 1.90
N PHE A 127 -2.70 13.55 0.78
CA PHE A 127 -3.74 13.20 -0.19
C PHE A 127 -4.11 11.74 -0.03
N HIS A 128 -5.41 11.45 0.13
CA HIS A 128 -5.89 10.08 0.07
C HIS A 128 -6.24 9.73 -1.38
N TYR A 129 -5.59 8.71 -1.93
CA TYR A 129 -5.82 8.22 -3.29
C TYR A 129 -6.95 7.18 -3.36
N ILE A 130 -7.37 6.65 -2.21
CA ILE A 130 -8.38 5.60 -2.13
C ILE A 130 -9.13 5.63 -0.80
N GLY A 131 -10.46 5.42 -0.87
CA GLY A 131 -11.28 5.01 0.26
C GLY A 131 -11.66 3.54 0.14
N PHE A 132 -11.84 2.85 1.26
CA PHE A 132 -12.09 1.41 1.27
C PHE A 132 -13.55 1.09 1.55
N THR A 133 -14.07 0.07 0.85
CA THR A 133 -15.21 -0.72 1.34
C THR A 133 -14.69 -1.93 2.10
N GLU A 134 -15.55 -2.55 2.90
CA GLU A 134 -15.17 -3.76 3.64
C GLU A 134 -14.76 -4.88 2.69
N GLU A 135 -15.52 -5.09 1.61
CA GLU A 135 -15.28 -6.14 0.62
C GLU A 135 -13.92 -5.97 -0.06
N LEU A 136 -13.57 -4.74 -0.45
CA LEU A 136 -12.30 -4.46 -1.11
C LEU A 136 -11.12 -4.65 -0.14
N LEU A 137 -11.24 -4.15 1.09
CA LEU A 137 -10.19 -4.29 2.11
C LEU A 137 -9.97 -5.77 2.47
N VAL A 138 -11.06 -6.51 2.69
CA VAL A 138 -11.04 -7.96 2.95
C VAL A 138 -10.39 -8.72 1.79
N HIS A 139 -10.75 -8.37 0.55
CA HIS A 139 -10.17 -8.98 -0.64
C HIS A 139 -8.66 -8.75 -0.70
N TYR A 140 -8.20 -7.51 -0.55
CA TYR A 140 -6.77 -7.18 -0.60
C TYR A 140 -5.95 -7.88 0.48
N LEU A 141 -6.46 -7.93 1.72
CA LEU A 141 -5.80 -8.64 2.82
C LEU A 141 -5.69 -10.14 2.55
N LYS A 142 -6.76 -10.78 2.08
CA LYS A 142 -6.72 -12.21 1.73
C LYS A 142 -5.79 -12.50 0.56
N GLU A 143 -5.83 -11.68 -0.48
CA GLU A 143 -4.91 -11.80 -1.61
C GLU A 143 -3.46 -11.57 -1.21
N ALA A 144 -3.20 -10.78 -0.17
CA ALA A 144 -1.87 -10.60 0.40
C ALA A 144 -1.47 -11.69 1.41
N GLY A 145 -2.30 -12.71 1.67
CA GLY A 145 -1.95 -13.86 2.52
C GLY A 145 -2.32 -13.70 4.00
N TYR A 146 -3.23 -12.79 4.31
CA TYR A 146 -3.73 -12.57 5.67
C TYR A 146 -5.08 -13.25 5.91
N GLU A 147 -5.26 -13.74 7.13
CA GLU A 147 -6.56 -14.09 7.71
C GLU A 147 -7.01 -12.95 8.62
N ILE A 148 -8.27 -12.57 8.54
CA ILE A 148 -8.81 -11.42 9.29
C ILE A 148 -9.28 -11.91 10.65
N GLU A 149 -8.70 -11.38 11.73
CA GLU A 149 -9.10 -11.71 13.11
C GLU A 149 -10.27 -10.84 13.57
N SER A 150 -10.27 -9.55 13.22
CA SER A 150 -11.34 -8.63 13.56
C SER A 150 -11.42 -7.44 12.61
N ILE A 151 -12.64 -6.96 12.36
CA ILE A 151 -12.92 -5.67 11.72
C ILE A 151 -13.88 -4.92 12.64
N SER A 152 -13.56 -3.66 12.93
CA SER A 152 -14.44 -2.74 13.64
C SER A 152 -14.49 -1.39 12.93
N VAL A 153 -15.47 -0.56 13.30
CA VAL A 153 -15.62 0.78 12.74
C VAL A 153 -15.56 1.79 13.87
N LYS A 154 -14.53 2.62 13.88
CA LYS A 154 -14.36 3.74 14.80
C LYS A 154 -15.00 4.99 14.22
N ASP A 155 -15.67 5.77 15.08
CA ASP A 155 -16.35 7.02 14.76
C ASP A 155 -17.39 6.93 13.60
N GLY A 156 -17.79 5.70 13.25
CA GLY A 156 -18.73 5.41 12.16
C GLY A 156 -18.14 5.47 10.75
N TRP A 157 -16.86 5.84 10.58
CA TRP A 157 -16.25 6.04 9.26
C TRP A 157 -14.82 5.51 9.11
N LEU A 158 -14.20 4.98 10.16
CA LEU A 158 -12.82 4.55 10.11
C LEU A 158 -12.75 3.05 10.36
N PHE A 159 -12.30 2.28 9.38
CA PHE A 159 -12.06 0.85 9.60
C PHE A 159 -10.85 0.69 10.51
N HIS A 160 -10.98 -0.22 11.47
CA HIS A 160 -9.88 -0.74 12.25
C HIS A 160 -9.87 -2.25 12.11
N VAL A 161 -8.78 -2.78 11.54
CA VAL A 161 -8.66 -4.19 11.16
C VAL A 161 -7.42 -4.78 11.83
N VAL A 162 -7.58 -5.96 12.42
CA VAL A 162 -6.46 -6.80 12.84
C VAL A 162 -6.50 -8.06 11.99
N ALA A 163 -5.39 -8.33 11.30
CA ALA A 163 -5.20 -9.49 10.46
C ALA A 163 -3.94 -10.25 10.87
N LYS A 164 -3.93 -11.56 10.67
CA LYS A 164 -2.81 -12.44 10.94
C LYS A 164 -2.24 -12.96 9.64
N LYS A 165 -0.91 -12.90 9.48
CA LYS A 165 -0.25 -13.54 8.34
C LYS A 165 -0.38 -15.06 8.46
N VAL A 166 -1.02 -15.70 7.49
CA VAL A 166 -1.21 -17.17 7.46
C VAL A 166 -0.49 -17.83 6.29
N THR A 167 -0.23 -17.08 5.22
CA THR A 167 0.49 -17.55 4.05
C THR A 167 1.57 -16.54 3.71
N SER A 168 2.79 -17.03 3.43
CA SER A 168 3.87 -16.20 2.92
C SER A 168 3.60 -15.85 1.46
N LYS A 169 3.47 -14.56 1.17
CA LYS A 169 3.33 -14.03 -0.18
C LYS A 169 4.26 -12.83 -0.34
N ARG A 170 4.69 -12.57 -1.58
CA ARG A 170 5.57 -11.45 -1.93
C ARG A 170 5.24 -10.93 -3.32
N CYS A 171 5.73 -9.72 -3.60
CA CYS A 171 5.67 -9.16 -4.95
C CYS A 171 6.53 -9.97 -5.92
N GLU A 172 6.17 -9.89 -7.21
CA GLU A 172 7.01 -10.41 -8.29
C GLU A 172 8.42 -9.79 -8.24
N PRO A 173 9.48 -10.55 -8.57
CA PRO A 173 10.87 -10.06 -8.50
C PRO A 173 11.14 -8.76 -9.25
N MET A 174 10.38 -8.47 -10.32
CA MET A 174 10.50 -7.23 -11.08
C MET A 174 10.29 -5.97 -10.22
N TYR A 175 9.45 -6.03 -9.19
CA TYR A 175 9.18 -4.84 -8.36
C TYR A 175 10.37 -4.41 -7.50
N TYR A 176 11.30 -5.32 -7.23
CA TYR A 176 12.49 -5.07 -6.42
C TYR A 176 13.68 -4.49 -7.20
N GLN A 177 13.53 -4.28 -8.52
CA GLN A 177 14.62 -3.73 -9.35
C GLN A 177 14.93 -2.27 -8.98
N GLU A 178 16.22 -1.93 -8.94
CA GLU A 178 16.69 -0.61 -8.52
C GLU A 178 16.42 0.47 -9.56
N ASN A 179 16.43 0.11 -10.84
CA ASN A 179 16.18 1.04 -11.93
C ASN A 179 14.94 0.62 -12.74
N ASP A 180 14.33 1.61 -13.37
CA ASP A 180 13.08 1.46 -14.10
C ASP A 180 13.26 0.69 -15.42
N GLU A 181 14.42 0.77 -16.06
CA GLU A 181 14.70 0.06 -17.30
C GLU A 181 14.65 -1.47 -17.10
N GLU A 182 15.34 -1.97 -16.07
CA GLU A 182 15.33 -3.39 -15.72
C GLU A 182 13.95 -3.86 -15.23
N PHE A 183 13.24 -3.02 -14.48
CA PHE A 183 11.84 -3.29 -14.14
C PHE A 183 10.97 -3.46 -15.40
N ILE A 184 11.08 -2.55 -16.38
CA ILE A 184 10.28 -2.62 -17.61
C ILE A 184 10.62 -3.88 -18.40
N LYS A 185 11.91 -4.19 -18.59
CA LYS A 185 12.34 -5.43 -19.28
C LYS A 185 11.74 -6.67 -18.64
N MET A 186 11.88 -6.80 -17.32
CA MET A 186 11.30 -7.92 -16.58
C MET A 186 9.77 -7.93 -16.64
N ALA A 187 9.11 -6.78 -16.66
CA ALA A 187 7.65 -6.70 -16.78
C ALA A 187 7.16 -7.20 -18.15
N PHE A 188 7.86 -6.86 -19.23
CA PHE A 188 7.55 -7.41 -20.56
C PHE A 188 7.76 -8.92 -20.61
N GLU A 189 8.88 -9.42 -20.08
CA GLU A 189 9.15 -10.86 -20.05
C GLU A 189 8.11 -11.62 -19.23
N THR A 190 7.78 -11.09 -18.04
CA THR A 190 6.85 -11.73 -17.10
C THR A 190 5.40 -11.71 -17.61
N VAL A 191 4.96 -10.58 -18.18
CA VAL A 191 3.56 -10.39 -18.58
C VAL A 191 3.33 -10.81 -20.03
N LEU A 192 4.19 -10.41 -20.95
CA LEU A 192 4.03 -10.59 -22.39
C LEU A 192 4.89 -11.71 -22.98
N GLN A 193 5.70 -12.40 -22.17
CA GLN A 193 6.52 -13.54 -22.59
C GLN A 193 7.50 -13.21 -23.74
N ARG A 194 7.97 -11.96 -23.78
CA ARG A 194 8.99 -11.48 -24.74
C ARG A 194 9.79 -10.33 -24.16
N ASN A 195 10.89 -9.99 -24.82
CA ASN A 195 11.67 -8.81 -24.48
C ASN A 195 10.91 -7.53 -24.87
N ALA A 196 11.15 -6.46 -24.11
CA ALA A 196 10.72 -5.11 -24.48
C ALA A 196 11.38 -4.67 -25.80
N ASP A 197 10.59 -4.13 -26.71
CA ASP A 197 11.09 -3.42 -27.89
C ASP A 197 11.52 -1.98 -27.51
N PRO A 198 12.38 -1.31 -28.32
CA PRO A 198 12.88 0.02 -28.00
C PRO A 198 11.76 1.05 -27.80
N GLU A 199 10.71 1.01 -28.62
CA GLU A 199 9.58 1.93 -28.51
C GLU A 199 8.79 1.72 -27.20
N GLY A 200 8.53 0.47 -26.83
CA GLY A 200 7.87 0.10 -25.58
C GLY A 200 8.68 0.50 -24.35
N LEU A 201 10.01 0.30 -24.39
CA LEU A 201 10.91 0.70 -23.32
C LEU A 201 10.86 2.22 -23.11
N GLU A 202 11.03 3.00 -24.19
CA GLU A 202 10.98 4.47 -24.15
C GLU A 202 9.62 4.97 -23.64
N PHE A 203 8.53 4.39 -24.14
CA PHE A 203 7.17 4.76 -23.74
C PHE A 203 6.94 4.57 -22.23
N TYR A 204 7.19 3.37 -21.70
CA TYR A 204 6.94 3.10 -20.30
C TYR A 204 7.95 3.77 -19.36
N GLN A 205 9.17 4.04 -19.83
CA GLN A 205 10.12 4.86 -19.09
C GLN A 205 9.60 6.29 -18.92
N GLY A 206 9.01 6.89 -19.95
CA GLY A 206 8.34 8.19 -19.85
C GLY A 206 7.16 8.18 -18.87
N ILE A 207 6.37 7.10 -18.84
CA ILE A 207 5.27 6.93 -17.88
C ILE A 207 5.80 6.93 -16.44
N LEU A 208 6.84 6.14 -16.13
CA LEU A 208 7.42 6.07 -14.79
C LEU A 208 8.03 7.41 -14.36
N GLN A 209 8.74 8.09 -15.26
CA GLN A 209 9.31 9.42 -15.01
C GLN A 209 8.25 10.49 -14.70
N SER A 210 7.01 10.32 -15.18
CA SER A 210 5.89 11.21 -14.86
C SER A 210 5.29 10.96 -13.46
N GLY A 211 5.81 10.00 -12.69
CA GLY A 211 5.35 9.67 -11.35
C GLY A 211 4.24 8.61 -11.32
N ILE A 212 3.90 8.01 -12.45
CA ILE A 212 2.95 6.89 -12.50
C ILE A 212 3.61 5.63 -11.90
N PRO A 213 2.95 4.91 -10.98
CA PRO A 213 3.53 3.72 -10.36
C PRO A 213 3.82 2.58 -11.33
N ARG A 214 4.82 1.75 -10.99
CA ARG A 214 5.18 0.50 -11.67
C ARG A 214 4.00 -0.44 -11.87
N GLU A 215 3.10 -0.51 -10.90
CA GLU A 215 1.88 -1.30 -10.94
C GLU A 215 0.94 -0.87 -12.07
N SER A 216 0.90 0.42 -12.39
CA SER A 216 0.11 0.93 -13.52
C SER A 216 0.68 0.48 -14.86
N VAL A 217 2.01 0.40 -14.99
CA VAL A 217 2.67 -0.17 -16.18
C VAL A 217 2.29 -1.64 -16.36
N VAL A 218 2.40 -2.44 -15.30
CA VAL A 218 2.03 -3.86 -15.34
C VAL A 218 0.54 -4.04 -15.64
N ASN A 219 -0.32 -3.21 -15.07
CA ASN A 219 -1.76 -3.23 -15.37
C ASN A 219 -2.04 -2.88 -16.84
N ALA A 220 -1.33 -1.91 -17.41
CA ALA A 220 -1.44 -1.55 -18.82
C ALA A 220 -1.01 -2.71 -19.74
N LEU A 221 0.11 -3.37 -19.42
CA LEU A 221 0.56 -4.57 -20.15
C LEU A 221 -0.48 -5.69 -20.09
N LYS A 222 -1.03 -5.98 -18.90
CA LYS A 222 -2.09 -6.99 -18.70
C LYS A 222 -3.41 -6.61 -19.40
N ALA A 223 -3.66 -5.33 -19.63
CA ALA A 223 -4.86 -4.87 -20.33
C ALA A 223 -4.73 -4.90 -21.86
N SER A 224 -3.52 -5.08 -22.39
CA SER A 224 -3.21 -5.05 -23.82
C SER A 224 -3.84 -6.20 -24.60
N ASP A 225 -4.09 -5.99 -25.90
CA ASP A 225 -4.55 -7.06 -26.80
C ASP A 225 -3.51 -8.17 -26.95
N GLU A 226 -2.22 -7.83 -26.86
CA GLU A 226 -1.12 -8.78 -26.86
C GLU A 226 -1.25 -9.77 -25.70
N PHE A 227 -1.48 -9.28 -24.49
CA PHE A 227 -1.71 -10.15 -23.32
C PHE A 227 -2.97 -11.02 -23.48
N ARG A 228 -4.05 -10.47 -24.01
CA ARG A 228 -5.28 -11.25 -24.28
C ARG A 228 -5.04 -12.39 -25.27
N GLN A 229 -4.24 -12.16 -26.31
CA GLN A 229 -3.87 -13.19 -27.28
C GLN A 229 -3.00 -14.30 -26.65
N ILE A 230 -2.14 -13.97 -25.69
CA ILE A 230 -1.36 -14.96 -24.94
C ILE A 230 -2.31 -15.82 -24.09
N GLN A 231 -3.24 -15.21 -23.35
CA GLN A 231 -4.19 -15.95 -22.51
C GLN A 231 -5.15 -16.83 -23.32
N GLY A 232 -5.58 -16.37 -24.50
CA GLY A 232 -6.47 -17.15 -25.39
C GLY A 232 -5.80 -18.30 -26.15
N LYS A 233 -4.48 -18.45 -26.06
CA LYS A 233 -3.72 -19.58 -26.61
C LYS A 233 -3.54 -20.74 -25.62
N ILE A 234 -4.01 -20.57 -24.37
CA ILE A 234 -3.97 -21.55 -23.29
C ILE A 234 -5.34 -22.22 -23.18
#